data_AF-A0A1Q9CGU0-F1
#
_entry.id   AF-A0A1Q9CGU0-F1
#
_cell.length_a   1.000
_cell.length_b   1.000
_cell.length_c   1.000
_cell.angle_alpha   90.00
_cell.angle_beta   90.00
_cell.angle_gamma   90.00
#
_symmetry.space_group_name_H-M   'P 1'
#
loop_
_entity.id
_entity.type
_entity.pdbx_description
1 polymer ?
#
loop_
_entity_poly.entity_id
_entity_poly.type
_entity_poly.pdbx_seq_one_letter_code
_entity_poly.pdbx_strand_id
1 'polypeptide(L)'
;MPFVHASDRDRDFFVPDKELRHFCRVLSNLSQEQPSHAEVVKALANDMILPFLAVSWQPRSVVAAGGHHTCVVTRNKELVCFGHNDFGQCEVPPNLGPVISVAAGSEHTCVLKASGQVVCFGNNEFGQCDVPSTLGSVVAVAAGGMHTCALQSNGALVCFGQSSLGQCDVPHDIGPVVSIAAGGAHTCAVTATGQLVAFGDNAFGQLNVPPNLGQVTAVAAGSHHTCAVTASAGLVSFGGNILGQCDSPPDLGPVVAVAARLLYTCAVRATGELVCFGCIDFEDMHQPPDLGPIVAVAAGTCHVCAVKKSGEVVCFGHNDCGQCTAPFEGLVADCDRFAKG
;
A
#
# COMPACT_ATOMS: atom_id res chain seq x y z
N MET A 1 1.31 30.78 35.66
CA MET A 1 1.78 30.23 34.37
C MET A 1 1.29 28.81 34.29
N PRO A 2 0.26 28.51 33.49
CA PRO A 2 -0.41 27.22 33.55
C PRO A 2 0.31 26.20 32.68
N PHE A 3 0.51 25.01 33.26
CA PHE A 3 0.69 23.76 32.54
C PHE A 3 -0.52 23.54 31.63
N VAL A 4 -0.30 23.40 30.33
CA VAL A 4 -1.30 22.86 29.41
C VAL A 4 -0.92 21.42 29.11
N HIS A 5 -1.71 20.50 29.65
CA HIS A 5 -1.80 19.12 29.18
C HIS A 5 -2.14 19.12 27.69
N ALA A 6 -1.17 18.76 26.84
CA ALA A 6 -1.47 18.27 25.51
C ALA A 6 -2.04 16.84 25.68
N SER A 7 -3.30 16.66 25.32
CA SER A 7 -4.01 15.39 25.45
C SER A 7 -3.44 14.32 24.51
N ASP A 8 -3.30 13.11 25.05
CA ASP A 8 -2.77 11.88 24.43
C ASP A 8 -3.58 11.30 23.25
N ARG A 9 -4.27 12.13 22.44
CA ARG A 9 -5.24 11.68 21.41
C ARG A 9 -4.74 11.66 19.96
N ASP A 10 -3.47 11.92 19.70
CA ASP A 10 -2.95 12.14 18.33
C ASP A 10 -2.09 10.98 17.75
N ARG A 11 -2.15 9.75 18.29
CA ARG A 11 -1.20 8.68 17.91
C ARG A 11 -1.77 7.43 17.22
N ASP A 12 -3.05 7.37 16.90
CA ASP A 12 -3.70 6.09 16.55
C ASP A 12 -3.62 5.65 15.08
N PHE A 13 -2.98 6.41 14.18
CA PHE A 13 -3.03 6.10 12.74
C PHE A 13 -1.87 5.28 12.16
N PHE A 14 -0.70 5.20 12.80
CA PHE A 14 0.49 4.63 12.14
C PHE A 14 1.43 3.76 12.99
N VAL A 15 1.10 3.43 14.24
CA VAL A 15 1.91 2.48 15.04
C VAL A 15 1.01 1.71 16.01
N PRO A 16 1.07 0.37 16.12
CA PRO A 16 0.47 -0.36 17.23
C PRO A 16 1.40 -0.23 18.43
N ASP A 17 1.38 0.95 19.05
CA ASP A 17 2.35 1.35 20.04
C ASP A 17 2.14 0.59 21.39
N LYS A 18 0.99 -0.05 21.63
CA LYS A 18 0.73 -0.74 22.91
C LYS A 18 1.28 -2.16 22.95
N GLU A 19 0.99 -2.98 21.95
CA GLU A 19 1.42 -4.38 21.88
C GLU A 19 2.92 -4.50 21.61
N LEU A 20 3.49 -3.65 20.73
CA LEU A 20 4.92 -3.66 20.46
C LEU A 20 5.74 -3.20 21.68
N ARG A 21 5.27 -2.17 22.40
CA ARG A 21 5.90 -1.76 23.67
C ARG A 21 5.75 -2.81 24.75
N HIS A 22 4.62 -3.50 24.82
CA HIS A 22 4.42 -4.61 25.75
C HIS A 22 5.38 -5.75 25.43
N PHE A 23 5.46 -6.15 24.16
CA PHE A 23 6.35 -7.21 23.70
C PHE A 23 7.83 -6.87 23.90
N CYS A 24 8.27 -5.67 23.54
CA CYS A 24 9.63 -5.20 23.80
C CYS A 24 9.96 -5.17 25.31
N ARG A 25 8.98 -4.82 26.16
CA ARG A 25 9.14 -4.91 27.63
C ARG A 25 9.26 -6.36 28.09
N VAL A 26 8.46 -7.28 27.56
CA VAL A 26 8.52 -8.71 27.90
C VAL A 26 9.88 -9.31 27.50
N LEU A 27 10.37 -9.02 26.29
CA LEU A 27 11.69 -9.46 25.84
C LEU A 27 12.83 -8.86 26.69
N SER A 28 12.71 -7.58 27.05
CA SER A 28 13.68 -6.91 27.92
C SER A 28 13.74 -7.56 29.30
N ASN A 29 12.59 -7.90 29.88
CA ASN A 29 12.49 -8.57 31.18
C ASN A 29 13.05 -10.02 31.11
N LEU A 30 12.68 -10.79 30.09
CA LEU A 30 13.20 -12.15 29.87
C LEU A 30 14.73 -12.17 29.71
N SER A 31 15.29 -11.17 29.01
CA SER A 31 16.74 -11.03 28.87
C SER A 31 17.45 -10.68 30.20
N GLN A 32 16.76 -10.06 31.17
CA GLN A 32 17.32 -9.73 32.48
C GLN A 32 17.23 -10.92 33.45
N GLU A 33 16.20 -11.77 33.34
CA GLU A 33 15.98 -12.92 34.22
C GLU A 33 16.85 -14.14 33.86
N GLN A 34 17.32 -14.28 32.61
CA GLN A 34 18.12 -15.43 32.14
C GLN A 34 19.40 -14.99 31.40
N PRO A 35 20.46 -14.57 32.12
CA PRO A 35 21.67 -13.98 31.52
C PRO A 35 22.42 -14.92 30.57
N SER A 36 22.38 -16.23 30.85
CA SER A 36 23.04 -17.26 30.03
C SER A 36 22.40 -17.46 28.65
N HIS A 37 21.15 -16.99 28.46
CA HIS A 37 20.42 -17.06 27.19
C HIS A 37 20.16 -15.69 26.58
N ALA A 38 20.65 -14.60 27.19
CA ALA A 38 20.38 -13.23 26.75
C ALA A 38 20.85 -12.97 25.31
N GLU A 39 21.97 -13.56 24.88
CA GLU A 39 22.45 -13.46 23.49
C GLU A 39 21.54 -14.22 22.51
N VAL A 40 21.02 -15.39 22.92
CA VAL A 40 20.10 -16.20 22.11
C VAL A 40 18.73 -15.53 22.00
N VAL A 41 18.23 -14.92 23.08
CA VAL A 41 16.97 -14.15 23.09
C VAL A 41 17.10 -12.90 22.24
N LYS A 42 18.24 -12.20 22.29
CA LYS A 42 18.54 -11.05 21.42
C LYS A 42 18.67 -11.44 19.95
N ALA A 43 19.33 -12.56 19.65
CA ALA A 43 19.46 -13.08 18.29
C ALA A 43 18.10 -13.52 17.73
N LEU A 44 17.31 -14.28 18.49
CA LEU A 44 15.94 -14.65 18.09
C LEU A 44 15.03 -13.42 17.94
N ALA A 45 15.18 -12.41 18.81
CA ALA A 45 14.46 -11.16 18.69
C ALA A 45 14.89 -10.38 17.43
N ASN A 46 16.18 -10.22 17.15
CA ASN A 46 16.67 -9.42 16.02
C ASN A 46 16.58 -10.12 14.66
N ASP A 47 16.76 -11.44 14.62
CA ASP A 47 16.85 -12.22 13.38
C ASP A 47 15.55 -12.94 13.02
N MET A 48 14.66 -13.16 14.00
CA MET A 48 13.41 -13.91 13.81
C MET A 48 12.15 -13.11 14.12
N ILE A 49 12.13 -12.31 15.19
CA ILE A 49 10.88 -11.71 15.68
C ILE A 49 10.72 -10.24 15.27
N LEU A 50 11.76 -9.41 15.31
CA LEU A 50 11.72 -8.01 14.91
C LEU A 50 11.61 -7.83 13.39
N PRO A 51 12.26 -8.65 12.53
CA PRO A 51 11.97 -8.65 11.11
C PRO A 51 10.54 -9.10 10.86
N PHE A 52 10.08 -10.16 11.53
CA PHE A 52 8.68 -10.64 11.42
C PHE A 52 7.67 -9.61 11.92
N LEU A 53 7.97 -8.88 13.00
CA LEU A 53 7.13 -7.79 13.50
C LEU A 53 7.19 -6.58 12.56
N ALA A 54 8.37 -6.14 12.12
CA ALA A 54 8.54 -5.03 11.18
C ALA A 54 7.89 -5.32 9.81
N VAL A 55 7.89 -6.60 9.40
CA VAL A 55 7.21 -7.11 8.21
C VAL A 55 5.70 -7.24 8.44
N SER A 56 5.24 -7.57 9.66
CA SER A 56 3.82 -7.74 10.00
C SER A 56 3.01 -6.46 10.18
N TRP A 57 3.65 -5.29 10.12
CA TRP A 57 2.99 -4.00 10.27
C TRP A 57 3.26 -3.10 9.06
N GLN A 58 2.88 -3.56 7.87
CA GLN A 58 2.52 -2.63 6.82
C GLN A 58 1.37 -1.76 7.38
N PRO A 59 1.51 -0.42 7.42
CA PRO A 59 0.39 0.43 7.83
C PRO A 59 -0.76 0.12 6.89
N ARG A 60 -1.92 -0.25 7.46
CA ARG A 60 -3.10 -0.58 6.64
C ARG A 60 -3.40 0.60 5.73
N SER A 61 -3.57 0.33 4.44
CA SER A 61 -3.84 1.39 3.46
C SER A 61 -5.18 2.04 3.78
N VAL A 62 -5.12 3.26 4.30
CA VAL A 62 -6.30 4.11 4.58
C VAL A 62 -6.67 4.98 3.39
N VAL A 63 -5.85 4.98 2.33
CA VAL A 63 -6.15 5.59 1.04
C VAL A 63 -5.76 4.61 -0.06
N ALA A 64 -6.59 4.53 -1.09
CA ALA A 64 -6.28 3.80 -2.31
C ALA A 64 -6.74 4.65 -3.51
N ALA A 65 -5.92 4.65 -4.56
CA ALA A 65 -6.17 5.34 -5.82
C ALA A 65 -6.23 4.28 -6.92
N GLY A 66 -7.39 4.15 -7.56
CA GLY A 66 -7.63 3.23 -8.65
C GLY A 66 -7.33 3.87 -10.01
N GLY A 67 -8.01 3.42 -11.07
CA GLY A 67 -7.84 4.03 -12.40
C GLY A 67 -8.11 5.54 -12.37
N HIS A 68 -9.37 5.91 -12.16
CA HIS A 68 -9.83 7.29 -12.08
C HIS A 68 -10.75 7.54 -10.87
N HIS A 69 -10.53 6.80 -9.78
CA HIS A 69 -11.27 6.97 -8.52
C HIS A 69 -10.34 6.85 -7.32
N THR A 70 -10.74 7.47 -6.21
CA THR A 70 -10.03 7.44 -4.93
C THR A 70 -10.98 6.95 -3.86
N CYS A 71 -10.47 6.12 -2.95
CA CYS A 71 -11.18 5.70 -1.76
C CYS A 71 -10.33 6.00 -0.51
N VAL A 72 -10.99 6.53 0.53
CA VAL A 72 -10.39 6.90 1.80
C VAL A 72 -11.17 6.24 2.95
N VAL A 73 -10.44 5.65 3.88
CA VAL A 73 -10.96 5.15 5.16
C VAL A 73 -10.84 6.27 6.19
N THR A 74 -11.98 6.75 6.69
CA THR A 74 -12.02 7.85 7.66
C THR A 74 -11.56 7.40 9.05
N ARG A 75 -11.39 8.36 9.96
CA ARG A 75 -11.08 8.07 11.37
C ARG A 75 -12.13 7.21 12.08
N ASN A 76 -13.37 7.26 11.60
CA ASN A 76 -14.47 6.49 12.13
C ASN A 76 -14.60 5.11 11.46
N LYS A 77 -13.60 4.69 10.66
CA LYS A 77 -13.59 3.43 9.90
C LYS A 77 -14.70 3.36 8.85
N GLU A 78 -15.14 4.50 8.35
CA GLU A 78 -16.09 4.59 7.23
C GLU A 78 -15.31 4.68 5.93
N LEU A 79 -15.88 4.14 4.85
CA LEU A 79 -15.31 4.24 3.51
C LEU A 79 -15.98 5.37 2.74
N VAL A 80 -15.18 6.24 2.15
CA VAL A 80 -15.65 7.27 1.20
C VAL A 80 -14.89 7.07 -0.10
N CYS A 81 -15.62 6.86 -1.20
CA CYS A 81 -15.05 6.74 -2.53
C CYS A 81 -15.61 7.85 -3.43
N PHE A 82 -14.77 8.40 -4.29
CA PHE A 82 -15.10 9.52 -5.18
C PHE A 82 -14.25 9.45 -6.46
N GLY A 83 -14.70 10.11 -7.52
CA GLY A 83 -14.11 9.99 -8.86
C GLY A 83 -15.06 9.28 -9.84
N HIS A 84 -14.46 8.69 -10.89
CA HIS A 84 -15.17 7.92 -11.91
C HIS A 84 -15.95 6.75 -11.32
N ASN A 85 -17.20 6.54 -11.77
CA ASN A 85 -18.12 5.57 -11.17
C ASN A 85 -18.96 4.77 -12.20
N ASP A 86 -18.59 4.72 -13.48
CA ASP A 86 -19.43 4.07 -14.50
C ASP A 86 -19.67 2.56 -14.27
N PHE A 87 -18.85 1.93 -13.42
CA PHE A 87 -18.98 0.52 -13.02
C PHE A 87 -19.40 0.35 -11.56
N GLY A 88 -19.77 1.41 -10.85
CA GLY A 88 -20.13 1.37 -9.44
C GLY A 88 -18.93 1.25 -8.48
N GLN A 89 -17.70 1.54 -8.92
CA GLN A 89 -16.48 1.44 -8.10
C GLN A 89 -16.43 2.43 -6.91
N CYS A 90 -17.31 3.42 -6.89
CA CYS A 90 -17.54 4.34 -5.79
C CYS A 90 -18.87 4.10 -5.06
N GLU A 91 -19.69 3.13 -5.50
CA GLU A 91 -20.96 2.77 -4.86
C GLU A 91 -20.73 1.91 -3.62
N VAL A 92 -20.38 2.57 -2.52
CA VAL A 92 -20.11 1.91 -1.23
C VAL A 92 -21.34 1.11 -0.79
N PRO A 93 -21.22 -0.23 -0.58
CA PRO A 93 -22.34 -1.05 -0.17
C PRO A 93 -22.98 -0.57 1.14
N PRO A 94 -24.33 -0.55 1.23
CA PRO A 94 -25.00 -0.14 2.46
C PRO A 94 -24.65 -1.10 3.60
N ASN A 95 -24.50 -0.57 4.82
CA ASN A 95 -24.15 -1.34 6.01
C ASN A 95 -22.82 -2.12 5.90
N LEU A 96 -21.85 -1.61 5.14
CA LEU A 96 -20.52 -2.20 5.01
C LEU A 96 -19.85 -2.50 6.36
N GLY A 97 -20.12 -1.65 7.37
CA GLY A 97 -19.52 -1.72 8.69
C GLY A 97 -18.09 -1.19 8.72
N PRO A 98 -17.36 -1.35 9.84
CA PRO A 98 -16.04 -0.75 10.02
C PRO A 98 -15.00 -1.32 9.04
N VAL A 99 -14.42 -0.46 8.22
CA VAL A 99 -13.33 -0.75 7.28
C VAL A 99 -11.98 -0.44 7.94
N ILE A 100 -10.99 -1.30 7.72
CA ILE A 100 -9.63 -1.14 8.26
C ILE A 100 -8.56 -1.01 7.19
N SER A 101 -8.85 -1.40 5.94
CA SER A 101 -7.96 -1.22 4.78
C SER A 101 -8.77 -1.16 3.50
N VAL A 102 -8.26 -0.46 2.51
CA VAL A 102 -8.83 -0.38 1.16
C VAL A 102 -7.75 -0.61 0.11
N ALA A 103 -8.13 -1.25 -1.00
CA ALA A 103 -7.37 -1.37 -2.23
C ALA A 103 -8.28 -1.04 -3.42
N ALA A 104 -7.76 -0.31 -4.40
CA ALA A 104 -8.49 0.13 -5.58
C ALA A 104 -7.77 -0.37 -6.83
N GLY A 105 -8.47 -1.13 -7.65
CA GLY A 105 -8.02 -1.59 -8.95
C GLY A 105 -8.29 -0.55 -10.04
N SER A 106 -8.29 -0.96 -11.32
CA SER A 106 -8.63 -0.01 -12.40
C SER A 106 -10.06 0.51 -12.25
N GLU A 107 -11.01 -0.40 -12.03
CA GLU A 107 -12.45 -0.10 -12.07
C GLU A 107 -13.22 -0.83 -10.96
N HIS A 108 -12.54 -1.29 -9.92
CA HIS A 108 -13.16 -1.94 -8.77
C HIS A 108 -12.44 -1.56 -7.48
N THR A 109 -13.18 -1.65 -6.37
CA THR A 109 -12.70 -1.36 -5.02
C THR A 109 -12.88 -2.60 -4.16
N CYS A 110 -11.85 -2.94 -3.39
CA CYS A 110 -11.91 -3.99 -2.38
C CYS A 110 -11.55 -3.44 -1.01
N VAL A 111 -12.32 -3.82 0.00
CA VAL A 111 -12.08 -3.43 1.38
C VAL A 111 -11.86 -4.63 2.28
N LEU A 112 -11.00 -4.44 3.27
CA LEU A 112 -10.88 -5.33 4.42
C LEU A 112 -11.64 -4.73 5.60
N LYS A 113 -12.64 -5.45 6.10
CA LYS A 113 -13.42 -5.07 7.29
C LYS A 113 -12.69 -5.44 8.57
N ALA A 114 -13.01 -4.76 9.67
CA ALA A 114 -12.49 -5.08 11.00
C ALA A 114 -12.80 -6.52 11.46
N SER A 115 -13.83 -7.15 10.88
CA SER A 115 -14.18 -8.56 11.10
C SER A 115 -13.25 -9.55 10.38
N GLY A 116 -12.32 -9.09 9.52
CA GLY A 116 -11.48 -9.92 8.67
C GLY A 116 -12.14 -10.36 7.36
N GLN A 117 -13.35 -9.88 7.07
CA GLN A 117 -14.08 -10.14 5.81
C GLN A 117 -13.63 -9.17 4.72
N VAL A 118 -13.48 -9.68 3.50
CA VAL A 118 -13.27 -8.87 2.28
C VAL A 118 -14.59 -8.63 1.58
N VAL A 119 -14.81 -7.40 1.12
CA VAL A 119 -15.93 -7.03 0.26
C VAL A 119 -15.37 -6.26 -0.93
N CYS A 120 -15.73 -6.66 -2.14
CA CYS A 120 -15.34 -5.98 -3.37
C CYS A 120 -16.58 -5.53 -4.14
N PHE A 121 -16.49 -4.39 -4.82
CA PHE A 121 -17.57 -3.79 -5.61
C PHE A 121 -16.99 -2.96 -6.77
N GLY A 122 -17.77 -2.71 -7.80
CA GLY A 122 -17.32 -2.10 -9.06
C GLY A 122 -17.41 -3.07 -10.24
N ASN A 123 -16.57 -2.89 -11.25
CA ASN A 123 -16.50 -3.76 -12.41
C ASN A 123 -16.21 -5.22 -11.97
N ASN A 124 -16.98 -6.17 -12.49
CA ASN A 124 -16.87 -7.59 -12.19
C ASN A 124 -16.87 -8.47 -13.45
N GLU A 125 -16.51 -7.94 -14.62
CA GLU A 125 -16.54 -8.67 -15.89
C GLU A 125 -15.73 -9.98 -15.88
N PHE A 126 -14.66 -10.05 -15.08
CA PHE A 126 -13.79 -11.21 -14.95
C PHE A 126 -13.86 -11.88 -13.57
N GLY A 127 -14.84 -11.51 -12.74
CA GLY A 127 -14.96 -12.04 -11.38
C GLY A 127 -14.00 -11.40 -10.36
N GLN A 128 -13.44 -10.23 -10.64
CA GLN A 128 -12.50 -9.53 -9.74
C GLN A 128 -13.13 -9.04 -8.43
N CYS A 129 -14.47 -9.05 -8.33
CA CYS A 129 -15.25 -8.81 -7.12
C CYS A 129 -15.84 -10.10 -6.51
N ASP A 130 -15.69 -11.26 -7.16
CA ASP A 130 -16.22 -12.55 -6.69
C ASP A 130 -15.33 -13.15 -5.60
N VAL A 131 -15.39 -12.56 -4.40
CA VAL A 131 -14.61 -13.00 -3.23
C VAL A 131 -14.91 -14.49 -2.93
N PRO A 132 -13.90 -15.38 -2.95
CA PRO A 132 -14.13 -16.81 -2.72
C PRO A 132 -14.75 -17.10 -1.36
N SER A 133 -15.80 -17.93 -1.31
CA SER A 133 -16.46 -18.32 -0.05
C SER A 133 -15.55 -19.13 0.89
N THR A 134 -14.49 -19.72 0.35
CA THR A 134 -13.46 -20.47 1.08
C THR A 134 -12.34 -19.59 1.63
N LEU A 135 -12.39 -18.28 1.40
CA LEU A 135 -11.38 -17.34 1.88
C LEU A 135 -11.45 -17.27 3.41
N GLY A 136 -10.34 -17.61 4.06
CA GLY A 136 -10.21 -17.52 5.52
C GLY A 136 -10.02 -16.08 6.00
N SER A 137 -9.50 -15.92 7.22
CA SER A 137 -9.23 -14.60 7.79
C SER A 137 -8.16 -13.85 6.98
N VAL A 138 -8.52 -12.68 6.43
CA VAL A 138 -7.64 -11.85 5.60
C VAL A 138 -6.98 -10.75 6.42
N VAL A 139 -5.72 -10.45 6.11
CA VAL A 139 -4.92 -9.39 6.75
C VAL A 139 -4.51 -8.28 5.78
N ALA A 140 -4.47 -8.54 4.47
CA ALA A 140 -4.22 -7.54 3.45
C ALA A 140 -4.94 -7.88 2.14
N VAL A 141 -5.25 -6.84 1.36
CA VAL A 141 -5.84 -6.95 0.02
C VAL A 141 -5.07 -6.08 -0.95
N ALA A 142 -4.90 -6.55 -2.18
CA ALA A 142 -4.35 -5.79 -3.30
C ALA A 142 -5.28 -5.95 -4.51
N ALA A 143 -5.50 -4.87 -5.25
CA ALA A 143 -6.38 -4.84 -6.41
C ALA A 143 -5.58 -4.33 -7.62
N GLY A 144 -5.50 -5.17 -8.66
CA GLY A 144 -4.79 -4.88 -9.89
C GLY A 144 -5.69 -4.31 -10.97
N GLY A 145 -5.37 -4.53 -12.24
CA GLY A 145 -6.20 -4.07 -13.36
C GLY A 145 -7.59 -4.71 -13.36
N MET A 146 -7.63 -6.04 -13.44
CA MET A 146 -8.87 -6.84 -13.50
C MET A 146 -8.80 -8.09 -12.58
N HIS A 147 -7.98 -8.03 -11.53
CA HIS A 147 -7.84 -9.11 -10.57
C HIS A 147 -7.65 -8.55 -9.15
N THR A 148 -7.89 -9.40 -8.16
CA THR A 148 -7.76 -9.07 -6.74
C THR A 148 -6.99 -10.19 -6.06
N CYS A 149 -6.11 -9.83 -5.13
CA CYS A 149 -5.40 -10.76 -4.29
C CYS A 149 -5.66 -10.47 -2.81
N ALA A 150 -5.86 -11.52 -2.03
CA ALA A 150 -6.08 -11.48 -0.60
C ALA A 150 -4.99 -12.30 0.11
N LEU A 151 -4.33 -11.66 1.08
CA LEU A 151 -3.37 -12.29 1.96
C LEU A 151 -4.07 -12.74 3.24
N GLN A 152 -4.06 -14.04 3.49
CA GLN A 152 -4.64 -14.63 4.69
C GLN A 152 -3.68 -14.53 5.89
N SER A 153 -4.22 -14.54 7.11
CA SER A 153 -3.44 -14.45 8.36
C SER A 153 -2.47 -15.60 8.60
N ASN A 154 -2.64 -16.72 7.90
CA ASN A 154 -1.71 -17.86 7.90
C ASN A 154 -0.60 -17.73 6.84
N GLY A 155 -0.53 -16.61 6.11
CA GLY A 155 0.43 -16.36 5.04
C GLY A 155 0.05 -16.93 3.68
N ALA A 156 -1.12 -17.54 3.53
CA ALA A 156 -1.60 -18.01 2.23
C ALA A 156 -2.06 -16.84 1.35
N LEU A 157 -1.70 -16.88 0.07
CA LEU A 157 -2.11 -15.91 -0.94
C LEU A 157 -3.18 -16.52 -1.83
N VAL A 158 -4.31 -15.83 -1.98
CA VAL A 158 -5.41 -16.21 -2.89
C VAL A 158 -5.67 -15.05 -3.83
N CYS A 159 -5.57 -15.29 -5.13
CA CYS A 159 -5.91 -14.31 -6.17
C CYS A 159 -7.12 -14.81 -6.98
N PHE A 160 -7.98 -13.88 -7.40
CA PHE A 160 -9.21 -14.14 -8.14
C PHE A 160 -9.52 -12.99 -9.11
N GLY A 161 -10.36 -13.25 -10.11
CA GLY A 161 -10.59 -12.35 -11.24
C GLY A 161 -9.90 -12.86 -12.51
N GLN A 162 -9.51 -11.94 -13.39
CA GLN A 162 -8.83 -12.27 -14.64
C GLN A 162 -7.50 -12.98 -14.39
N SER A 163 -7.27 -14.15 -15.00
CA SER A 163 -6.00 -14.90 -14.94
C SER A 163 -5.46 -15.34 -16.31
N SER A 164 -5.87 -14.69 -17.40
CA SER A 164 -5.46 -15.11 -18.76
C SER A 164 -3.94 -15.02 -19.01
N LEU A 165 -3.22 -14.26 -18.19
CA LEU A 165 -1.76 -14.10 -18.25
C LEU A 165 -1.08 -14.71 -17.01
N GLY A 166 -1.82 -15.48 -16.20
CA GLY A 166 -1.32 -16.13 -14.99
C GLY A 166 -1.21 -15.21 -13.78
N GLN A 167 -1.83 -14.03 -13.78
CA GLN A 167 -1.77 -13.07 -12.67
C GLN A 167 -2.43 -13.56 -11.37
N CYS A 168 -3.27 -14.61 -11.45
CA CYS A 168 -3.81 -15.31 -10.28
C CYS A 168 -3.16 -16.69 -10.05
N ASP A 169 -2.17 -17.09 -10.85
CA ASP A 169 -1.52 -18.40 -10.78
C ASP A 169 -0.43 -18.40 -9.70
N VAL A 170 -0.86 -18.34 -8.44
CA VAL A 170 0.04 -18.31 -7.27
C VAL A 170 0.97 -19.54 -7.27
N PRO A 171 2.31 -19.36 -7.27
CA PRO A 171 3.24 -20.49 -7.23
C PRO A 171 3.03 -21.36 -5.98
N HIS A 172 2.96 -22.67 -6.19
CA HIS A 172 2.68 -23.64 -5.12
C HIS A 172 3.75 -23.70 -4.03
N ASP A 173 4.98 -23.28 -4.34
CA ASP A 173 6.16 -23.29 -3.49
C ASP A 173 6.55 -21.89 -2.97
N ILE A 174 5.68 -20.88 -3.12
CA ILE A 174 5.94 -19.50 -2.69
C ILE A 174 6.18 -19.35 -1.18
N GLY A 175 5.72 -20.30 -0.37
CA GLY A 175 5.80 -20.25 1.09
C GLY A 175 4.91 -19.16 1.70
N PRO A 176 5.05 -18.86 3.01
CA PRO A 176 4.25 -17.83 3.67
C PRO A 176 4.53 -16.44 3.10
N VAL A 177 3.50 -15.73 2.68
CA VAL A 177 3.54 -14.36 2.17
C VAL A 177 3.26 -13.37 3.30
N VAL A 178 3.87 -12.19 3.21
CA VAL A 178 3.77 -11.11 4.22
C VAL A 178 3.42 -9.75 3.64
N SER A 179 3.65 -9.53 2.35
CA SER A 179 3.24 -8.30 1.65
C SER A 179 2.84 -8.63 0.21
N ILE A 180 1.86 -7.91 -0.31
CA ILE A 180 1.30 -8.14 -1.65
C ILE A 180 1.09 -6.80 -2.38
N ALA A 181 1.30 -6.82 -3.69
CA ALA A 181 0.91 -5.75 -4.60
C ALA A 181 0.38 -6.36 -5.90
N ALA A 182 -0.61 -5.70 -6.51
CA ALA A 182 -1.21 -6.14 -7.76
C ALA A 182 -1.11 -5.01 -8.78
N GLY A 183 -0.45 -5.28 -9.90
CA GLY A 183 -0.26 -4.35 -11.00
C GLY A 183 -1.36 -4.47 -12.06
N GLY A 184 -1.10 -4.01 -13.28
CA GLY A 184 -2.06 -4.09 -14.39
C GLY A 184 -2.52 -5.53 -14.66
N ALA A 185 -1.55 -6.40 -14.94
CA ALA A 185 -1.77 -7.83 -15.20
C ALA A 185 -0.68 -8.72 -14.58
N HIS A 186 -0.11 -8.30 -13.45
CA HIS A 186 0.86 -9.10 -12.69
C HIS A 186 0.64 -8.91 -11.18
N THR A 187 1.09 -9.88 -10.41
CA THR A 187 1.06 -9.89 -8.94
C THR A 187 2.47 -9.99 -8.40
N CYS A 188 2.75 -9.23 -7.34
CA CYS A 188 3.98 -9.31 -6.57
C CYS A 188 3.67 -9.72 -5.14
N ALA A 189 4.47 -10.63 -4.61
CA ALA A 189 4.38 -11.09 -3.24
C ALA A 189 5.77 -11.10 -2.60
N VAL A 190 5.85 -10.58 -1.39
CA VAL A 190 7.03 -10.70 -0.54
C VAL A 190 6.79 -11.85 0.42
N THR A 191 7.70 -12.81 0.47
CA THR A 191 7.63 -13.97 1.37
C THR A 191 8.16 -13.62 2.75
N ALA A 192 7.88 -14.46 3.75
CA ALA A 192 8.37 -14.27 5.12
C ALA A 192 9.90 -14.30 5.24
N THR A 193 10.61 -14.79 4.21
CA THR A 193 12.08 -14.74 4.13
C THR A 193 12.62 -13.44 3.51
N GLY A 194 11.72 -12.53 3.09
CA GLY A 194 12.04 -11.29 2.41
C GLY A 194 12.28 -11.44 0.91
N GLN A 195 11.98 -12.60 0.31
CA GLN A 195 12.11 -12.80 -1.13
C GLN A 195 10.92 -12.18 -1.87
N LEU A 196 11.20 -11.44 -2.95
CA LEU A 196 10.18 -10.99 -3.89
C LEU A 196 9.92 -12.06 -4.95
N VAL A 197 8.66 -12.45 -5.09
CA VAL A 197 8.17 -13.34 -6.15
C VAL A 197 7.11 -12.58 -6.95
N ALA A 198 7.25 -12.58 -8.27
CA ALA A 198 6.31 -11.94 -9.18
C ALA A 198 5.81 -12.95 -10.21
N PHE A 199 4.51 -12.91 -10.52
CA PHE A 199 3.86 -13.82 -11.47
C PHE A 199 2.76 -13.10 -12.26
N GLY A 200 2.43 -13.60 -13.45
CA GLY A 200 1.48 -12.97 -14.39
C GLY A 200 2.13 -12.56 -15.70
N ASP A 201 1.68 -11.42 -16.25
CA ASP A 201 2.26 -10.84 -17.46
C ASP A 201 3.74 -10.44 -17.25
N ASN A 202 4.57 -10.69 -18.25
CA ASN A 202 5.98 -10.27 -18.28
C ASN A 202 6.39 -9.59 -19.60
N ALA A 203 5.43 -9.09 -20.38
CA ALA A 203 5.71 -8.50 -21.69
C ALA A 203 6.75 -7.36 -21.66
N PHE A 204 6.90 -6.68 -20.52
CA PHE A 204 7.83 -5.58 -20.32
C PHE A 204 8.93 -5.87 -19.28
N GLY A 205 9.05 -7.13 -18.83
CA GLY A 205 10.04 -7.51 -17.83
C GLY A 205 9.65 -7.20 -16.38
N GLN A 206 8.37 -6.92 -16.10
CA GLN A 206 7.86 -6.65 -14.75
C GLN A 206 8.04 -7.82 -13.76
N LEU A 207 8.35 -9.03 -14.23
CA LEU A 207 8.67 -10.17 -13.38
C LEU A 207 10.18 -10.44 -13.26
N ASN A 208 11.03 -9.68 -13.96
CA ASN A 208 12.47 -9.90 -14.03
C ASN A 208 13.16 -9.37 -12.76
N VAL A 209 12.87 -10.00 -11.62
CA VAL A 209 13.45 -9.66 -10.31
C VAL A 209 14.98 -9.72 -10.38
N PRO A 210 15.71 -8.64 -10.03
CA PRO A 210 17.16 -8.64 -10.05
C PRO A 210 17.76 -9.72 -9.12
N PRO A 211 18.79 -10.47 -9.55
CA PRO A 211 19.32 -11.62 -8.79
C PRO A 211 19.96 -11.28 -7.44
N ASN A 212 20.27 -10.00 -7.19
CA ASN A 212 20.89 -9.51 -5.96
C ASN A 212 20.06 -8.40 -5.30
N LEU A 213 18.73 -8.46 -5.43
CA LEU A 213 17.82 -7.45 -4.85
C LEU A 213 17.94 -7.33 -3.32
N GLY A 214 18.34 -8.41 -2.64
CA GLY A 214 18.34 -8.48 -1.18
C GLY A 214 16.93 -8.71 -0.62
N GLN A 215 16.78 -8.56 0.70
CA GLN A 215 15.47 -8.68 1.35
C GLN A 215 14.60 -7.48 1.02
N VAL A 216 13.36 -7.74 0.63
CA VAL A 216 12.34 -6.72 0.33
C VAL A 216 11.43 -6.54 1.54
N THR A 217 11.14 -5.29 1.88
CA THR A 217 10.28 -4.91 3.01
C THR A 217 8.94 -4.31 2.56
N ALA A 218 8.89 -3.72 1.37
CA ALA A 218 7.66 -3.24 0.75
C ALA A 218 7.74 -3.39 -0.77
N VAL A 219 6.58 -3.58 -1.42
CA VAL A 219 6.47 -3.70 -2.86
C VAL A 219 5.28 -2.90 -3.36
N ALA A 220 5.44 -2.24 -4.51
CA ALA A 220 4.35 -1.67 -5.29
C ALA A 220 4.43 -2.20 -6.73
N ALA A 221 3.28 -2.34 -7.36
CA ALA A 221 3.15 -2.83 -8.72
C ALA A 221 2.37 -1.81 -9.55
N GLY A 222 3.03 -1.24 -10.56
CA GLY A 222 2.41 -0.36 -11.54
C GLY A 222 1.71 -1.14 -12.65
N SER A 223 1.37 -0.48 -13.75
CA SER A 223 0.72 -1.18 -14.87
C SER A 223 1.64 -2.22 -15.52
N HIS A 224 2.91 -1.84 -15.73
CA HIS A 224 3.90 -2.66 -16.42
C HIS A 224 5.27 -2.67 -15.73
N HIS A 225 5.37 -2.24 -14.47
CA HIS A 225 6.61 -2.24 -13.70
C HIS A 225 6.37 -2.57 -12.24
N THR A 226 7.44 -2.98 -11.55
CA THR A 226 7.45 -3.34 -10.14
C THR A 226 8.50 -2.51 -9.42
N CYS A 227 8.16 -2.05 -8.22
CA CYS A 227 9.02 -1.26 -7.35
C CYS A 227 9.18 -1.98 -6.01
N ALA A 228 10.42 -2.27 -5.61
CA ALA A 228 10.74 -2.94 -4.37
C ALA A 228 11.56 -2.02 -3.45
N VAL A 229 11.10 -1.85 -2.21
CA VAL A 229 11.88 -1.25 -1.13
C VAL A 229 12.64 -2.36 -0.43
N THR A 230 13.95 -2.24 -0.40
CA THR A 230 14.86 -3.22 0.22
C THR A 230 15.02 -2.96 1.73
N ALA A 231 15.51 -3.95 2.48
CA ALA A 231 15.82 -3.82 3.91
C ALA A 231 16.91 -2.77 4.20
N SER A 232 17.75 -2.46 3.20
CA SER A 232 18.70 -1.33 3.24
C SER A 232 18.06 0.02 2.88
N ALA A 233 16.72 0.09 2.83
CA ALA A 233 15.91 1.25 2.47
C ALA A 233 16.16 1.81 1.05
N GLY A 234 16.78 1.03 0.16
CA GLY A 234 16.94 1.38 -1.25
C GLY A 234 15.70 1.02 -2.06
N LEU A 235 15.37 1.83 -3.07
CA LEU A 235 14.30 1.55 -4.04
C LEU A 235 14.92 0.95 -5.31
N VAL A 236 14.41 -0.20 -5.73
CA VAL A 236 14.78 -0.84 -7.00
C VAL A 236 13.51 -1.05 -7.81
N SER A 237 13.50 -0.54 -9.04
CA SER A 237 12.35 -0.66 -9.95
C SER A 237 12.76 -1.38 -11.24
N PHE A 238 11.88 -2.21 -11.77
CA PHE A 238 12.14 -3.00 -12.98
C PHE A 238 10.84 -3.25 -13.77
N GLY A 239 10.97 -3.49 -15.08
CA GLY A 239 9.85 -3.64 -16.01
C GLY A 239 9.83 -2.53 -17.06
N GLY A 240 8.62 -2.17 -17.52
CA GLY A 240 8.41 -1.11 -18.50
C GLY A 240 8.98 0.22 -18.00
N ASN A 241 9.78 0.88 -18.84
CA ASN A 241 10.52 2.10 -18.47
C ASN A 241 10.52 3.15 -19.59
N ILE A 242 9.45 3.21 -20.38
CA ILE A 242 9.42 4.07 -21.58
C ILE A 242 9.47 5.58 -21.25
N LEU A 243 9.06 5.99 -20.04
CA LEU A 243 9.09 7.37 -19.57
C LEU A 243 9.93 7.57 -18.31
N GLY A 244 10.81 6.61 -17.98
CA GLY A 244 11.67 6.71 -16.80
C GLY A 244 10.99 6.35 -15.48
N GLN A 245 9.85 5.64 -15.50
CA GLN A 245 9.14 5.22 -14.27
C GLN A 245 9.93 4.26 -13.38
N CYS A 246 11.01 3.65 -13.89
CA CYS A 246 11.95 2.84 -13.12
C CYS A 246 13.26 3.59 -12.80
N ASP A 247 13.46 4.79 -13.33
CA ASP A 247 14.70 5.57 -13.20
C ASP A 247 14.67 6.42 -11.91
N SER A 248 14.85 5.75 -10.77
CA SER A 248 14.89 6.43 -9.47
C SER A 248 16.00 7.50 -9.43
N PRO A 249 15.73 8.72 -8.91
CA PRO A 249 16.74 9.77 -8.79
C PRO A 249 17.98 9.33 -8.00
N PRO A 250 19.21 9.71 -8.41
CA PRO A 250 20.44 9.30 -7.72
C PRO A 250 20.52 9.73 -6.24
N ASP A 251 19.81 10.80 -5.87
CA ASP A 251 19.79 11.41 -4.54
C ASP A 251 18.52 11.08 -3.72
N LEU A 252 17.69 10.13 -4.20
CA LEU A 252 16.44 9.74 -3.54
C LEU A 252 16.64 9.37 -2.07
N GLY A 253 17.78 8.74 -1.73
CA GLY A 253 18.09 8.33 -0.38
C GLY A 253 17.13 7.23 0.16
N PRO A 254 17.05 7.04 1.48
CA PRO A 254 16.24 5.98 2.09
C PRO A 254 14.74 6.17 1.83
N VAL A 255 14.05 5.12 1.38
CA VAL A 255 12.62 5.09 1.07
C VAL A 255 11.87 4.27 2.12
N VAL A 256 10.69 4.75 2.54
CA VAL A 256 9.83 4.11 3.55
C VAL A 256 8.46 3.69 3.01
N ALA A 257 8.01 4.29 1.91
CA ALA A 257 6.79 3.89 1.21
C ALA A 257 6.93 4.14 -0.29
N VAL A 258 6.22 3.37 -1.10
CA VAL A 258 6.23 3.51 -2.56
C VAL A 258 4.84 3.20 -3.11
N ALA A 259 4.43 3.95 -4.12
CA ALA A 259 3.28 3.66 -4.96
C ALA A 259 3.68 3.78 -6.42
N ALA A 260 3.10 2.92 -7.26
CA ALA A 260 3.37 2.85 -8.68
C ALA A 260 2.05 2.69 -9.42
N ARG A 261 1.90 3.36 -10.57
CA ARG A 261 0.77 3.13 -11.48
C ARG A 261 1.23 3.19 -12.93
N LEU A 262 0.50 3.87 -13.81
CA LEU A 262 0.54 3.64 -15.25
C LEU A 262 1.96 3.78 -15.83
N LEU A 263 2.54 4.98 -15.67
CA LEU A 263 3.82 5.36 -16.25
C LEU A 263 4.66 6.21 -15.29
N TYR A 264 4.40 6.13 -13.99
CA TYR A 264 5.15 6.86 -12.97
C TYR A 264 5.21 6.09 -11.64
N THR A 265 6.15 6.51 -10.82
CA THR A 265 6.40 5.99 -9.47
C THR A 265 6.52 7.14 -8.49
N CYS A 266 5.93 7.01 -7.32
CA CYS A 266 6.08 7.95 -6.22
C CYS A 266 6.66 7.23 -4.99
N ALA A 267 7.71 7.80 -4.43
CA ALA A 267 8.41 7.28 -3.26
C ALA A 267 8.35 8.30 -2.12
N VAL A 268 8.13 7.81 -0.90
CA VAL A 268 8.23 8.62 0.32
C VAL A 268 9.59 8.34 0.94
N ARG A 269 10.41 9.38 1.05
CA ARG A 269 11.73 9.32 1.71
C ARG A 269 11.54 9.14 3.21
N ALA A 270 12.54 8.60 3.90
CA ALA A 270 12.56 8.52 5.37
C ALA A 270 12.49 9.90 6.06
N THR A 271 12.82 10.97 5.33
CA THR A 271 12.64 12.36 5.76
C THR A 271 11.18 12.82 5.79
N GLY A 272 10.27 12.06 5.16
CA GLY A 272 8.87 12.41 4.94
C GLY A 272 8.62 13.19 3.65
N GLU A 273 9.62 13.40 2.81
CA GLU A 273 9.44 14.05 1.51
C GLU A 273 8.91 13.06 0.47
N LEU A 274 7.94 13.51 -0.33
CA LEU A 274 7.40 12.78 -1.47
C LEU A 274 8.21 13.13 -2.72
N VAL A 275 8.65 12.11 -3.46
CA VAL A 275 9.36 12.26 -4.74
C VAL A 275 8.69 11.36 -5.77
N CYS A 276 8.18 11.95 -6.84
CA CYS A 276 7.62 11.22 -7.97
C CYS A 276 8.52 11.35 -9.21
N PHE A 277 8.60 10.31 -10.01
CA PHE A 277 9.41 10.26 -11.23
C PHE A 277 8.74 9.36 -12.28
N GLY A 278 9.13 9.54 -13.55
CA GLY A 278 8.45 8.96 -14.70
C GLY A 278 7.62 10.02 -15.45
N CYS A 279 6.46 9.63 -15.97
CA CYS A 279 5.52 10.51 -16.64
C CYS A 279 4.78 11.44 -15.66
N ILE A 280 5.43 12.53 -15.25
CA ILE A 280 4.87 13.53 -14.33
C ILE A 280 4.59 14.89 -14.99
N ASP A 281 5.03 15.12 -16.22
CA ASP A 281 5.01 16.44 -16.86
C ASP A 281 3.74 16.75 -17.68
N PHE A 282 2.90 15.76 -17.99
CA PHE A 282 1.84 15.95 -19.00
C PHE A 282 0.52 16.52 -18.47
N GLU A 283 0.18 16.45 -17.17
CA GLU A 283 -1.23 16.55 -16.75
C GLU A 283 -1.42 17.02 -15.30
N ASP A 284 -0.89 18.18 -14.93
CA ASP A 284 -1.13 18.80 -13.60
C ASP A 284 -0.74 17.93 -12.38
N MET A 285 0.15 16.95 -12.57
CA MET A 285 0.77 16.16 -11.50
C MET A 285 1.77 16.98 -10.65
N HIS A 286 1.69 18.31 -10.73
CA HIS A 286 2.46 19.24 -9.93
C HIS A 286 2.13 19.02 -8.46
N GLN A 287 3.13 18.57 -7.72
CA GLN A 287 3.03 18.40 -6.28
C GLN A 287 2.69 19.74 -5.63
N PRO A 288 1.67 19.80 -4.74
CA PRO A 288 1.35 21.01 -4.01
C PRO A 288 2.56 21.50 -3.20
N PRO A 289 2.82 22.82 -3.15
CA PRO A 289 3.84 23.36 -2.25
C PRO A 289 3.46 23.01 -0.81
N ASP A 290 4.47 22.74 0.03
CA ASP A 290 4.32 22.54 1.47
C ASP A 290 3.39 21.38 1.90
N LEU A 291 3.49 20.22 1.24
CA LEU A 291 2.82 18.99 1.71
C LEU A 291 3.18 18.59 3.15
N GLY A 292 4.31 19.07 3.67
CA GLY A 292 4.85 18.64 4.95
C GLY A 292 5.25 17.15 4.92
N PRO A 293 5.49 16.54 6.09
CA PRO A 293 5.96 15.16 6.15
C PRO A 293 4.84 14.18 5.76
N ILE A 294 5.07 13.43 4.69
CA ILE A 294 4.24 12.33 4.18
C ILE A 294 4.64 11.01 4.84
N VAL A 295 3.66 10.14 5.08
CA VAL A 295 3.84 8.81 5.69
C VAL A 295 3.30 7.67 4.83
N ALA A 296 2.41 7.96 3.88
CA ALA A 296 1.91 6.98 2.92
C ALA A 296 1.52 7.68 1.60
N VAL A 297 1.47 6.91 0.53
CA VAL A 297 1.12 7.39 -0.81
C VAL A 297 0.33 6.32 -1.55
N ALA A 298 -0.65 6.73 -2.36
CA ALA A 298 -1.37 5.91 -3.31
C ALA A 298 -1.31 6.58 -4.70
N ALA A 299 -1.21 5.78 -5.75
CA ALA A 299 -1.08 6.25 -7.13
C ALA A 299 -2.19 5.65 -8.00
N GLY A 300 -3.00 6.51 -8.61
CA GLY A 300 -3.97 6.15 -9.63
C GLY A 300 -3.42 6.38 -11.04
N THR A 301 -4.24 6.29 -12.09
CA THR A 301 -3.72 6.35 -13.48
C THR A 301 -3.01 7.67 -13.78
N CYS A 302 -3.56 8.77 -13.27
CA CYS A 302 -3.11 10.14 -13.53
C CYS A 302 -3.28 11.05 -12.28
N HIS A 303 -3.34 10.47 -11.09
CA HIS A 303 -3.47 11.22 -9.84
C HIS A 303 -2.77 10.52 -8.68
N VAL A 304 -2.34 11.27 -7.68
CA VAL A 304 -1.64 10.77 -6.49
C VAL A 304 -2.36 11.26 -5.26
N CYS A 305 -2.51 10.39 -4.26
CA CYS A 305 -2.98 10.76 -2.95
C CYS A 305 -1.89 10.50 -1.91
N ALA A 306 -1.47 11.54 -1.21
CA ALA A 306 -0.47 11.50 -0.16
C ALA A 306 -1.14 11.64 1.21
N VAL A 307 -0.70 10.84 2.19
CA VAL A 307 -1.14 10.93 3.58
C VAL A 307 -0.06 11.65 4.38
N LYS A 308 -0.38 12.82 4.93
CA LYS A 308 0.50 13.56 5.82
C LYS A 308 0.61 12.87 7.17
N LYS A 309 1.67 13.15 7.91
CA LYS A 309 1.86 12.70 9.31
C LYS A 309 0.76 13.19 10.25
N SER A 310 0.06 14.27 9.91
CA SER A 310 -1.15 14.76 10.62
C SER A 310 -2.38 13.86 10.42
N GLY A 311 -2.33 12.93 9.47
CA GLY A 311 -3.45 12.10 9.02
C GLY A 311 -4.34 12.77 7.97
N GLU A 312 -4.00 13.98 7.53
CA GLU A 312 -4.66 14.64 6.40
C GLU A 312 -4.27 13.95 5.09
N VAL A 313 -5.25 13.72 4.22
CA VAL A 313 -5.03 13.19 2.86
C VAL A 313 -5.04 14.36 1.87
N VAL A 314 -4.10 14.38 0.93
CA VAL A 314 -4.06 15.35 -0.16
C VAL A 314 -3.93 14.60 -1.45
N CYS A 315 -4.88 14.79 -2.36
CA CYS A 315 -4.81 14.24 -3.71
C CYS A 315 -4.45 15.35 -4.69
N PHE A 316 -3.70 15.03 -5.74
CA PHE A 316 -3.28 15.96 -6.79
C PHE A 316 -3.02 15.22 -8.11
N GLY A 317 -2.98 15.96 -9.22
CA GLY A 317 -3.01 15.41 -10.58
C GLY A 317 -4.37 15.63 -11.25
N HIS A 318 -4.61 14.88 -12.33
CA HIS A 318 -5.79 15.03 -13.17
C HIS A 318 -7.09 14.78 -12.38
N ASN A 319 -8.10 15.62 -12.62
CA ASN A 319 -9.33 15.66 -11.81
C ASN A 319 -10.63 15.69 -12.61
N ASP A 320 -10.63 15.36 -13.91
CA ASP A 320 -11.84 15.45 -14.75
C ASP A 320 -12.99 14.55 -14.29
N CYS A 321 -12.72 13.51 -13.49
CA CYS A 321 -13.73 12.65 -12.90
C CYS A 321 -14.03 13.01 -11.44
N GLY A 322 -13.40 14.05 -10.88
CA GLY A 322 -13.47 14.41 -9.46
C GLY A 322 -12.62 13.54 -8.54
N GLN A 323 -11.68 12.75 -9.06
CA GLN A 323 -10.87 11.77 -8.33
C GLN A 323 -9.89 12.36 -7.29
N CYS A 324 -9.69 13.67 -7.29
CA CYS A 324 -8.92 14.40 -6.29
C CYS A 324 -9.77 15.28 -5.38
N THR A 325 -11.07 15.42 -5.64
CA THR A 325 -11.99 16.27 -4.88
C THR A 325 -12.92 15.41 -4.03
N ALA A 326 -12.61 15.32 -2.73
CA ALA A 326 -13.48 14.60 -1.80
C ALA A 326 -14.84 15.33 -1.64
N PRO A 327 -15.95 14.59 -1.45
CA PRO A 327 -17.29 15.16 -1.38
C PRO A 327 -17.59 15.97 -0.10
N PHE A 328 -16.65 16.04 0.86
CA PHE A 328 -16.82 16.79 2.10
C PHE A 328 -15.51 17.49 2.51
N GLU A 329 -15.64 18.73 3.01
CA GLU A 329 -14.51 19.51 3.52
C GLU A 329 -13.79 18.77 4.66
N GLY A 330 -12.46 18.74 4.61
CA GLY A 330 -11.61 18.22 5.69
C GLY A 330 -11.27 16.73 5.62
N LEU A 331 -11.80 15.97 4.65
CA LEU A 331 -11.41 14.57 4.41
C LEU A 331 -10.18 14.49 3.49
N VAL A 332 -10.17 15.28 2.43
CA VAL A 332 -9.04 15.46 1.50
C VAL A 332 -8.88 16.97 1.28
N ALA A 333 -7.66 17.49 1.31
CA ALA A 333 -7.44 18.88 0.93
C ALA A 333 -7.70 19.06 -0.57
N ASP A 334 -8.56 20.02 -0.91
CA ASP A 334 -9.05 20.24 -2.26
C ASP A 334 -7.93 20.66 -3.23
N CYS A 335 -7.84 19.99 -4.39
CA CYS A 335 -6.87 20.28 -5.45
C CYS A 335 -6.91 21.75 -5.90
N ASP A 336 -8.11 22.29 -6.05
CA ASP A 336 -8.34 23.63 -6.61
C ASP A 336 -7.79 24.74 -5.73
N ARG A 337 -7.46 24.44 -4.47
CA ARG A 337 -6.85 25.39 -3.54
C ARG A 337 -5.41 25.74 -3.92
N PHE A 338 -4.74 24.88 -4.68
CA PHE A 338 -3.32 25.04 -5.06
C PHE A 338 -3.13 25.42 -6.54
N ALA A 339 -4.18 25.35 -7.37
CA ALA A 339 -4.15 25.71 -8.79
C ALA A 339 -4.12 27.24 -9.07
N LYS A 340 -4.05 28.08 -8.03
CA LYS A 340 -3.90 29.54 -8.14
C LYS A 340 -2.78 30.03 -7.23
N GLY A 341 -1.54 29.90 -7.72
CA GLY A 341 -0.34 30.51 -7.14
C GLY A 341 0.58 31.00 -8.25
#